data_AF-A0A426TX68-F1
#
_entry.id   AF-A0A426TX68-F1
#
_cell.length_a   1.000
_cell.length_b   1.000
_cell.length_c   1.000
_cell.angle_alpha   90.00
_cell.angle_beta   90.00
_cell.angle_gamma   90.00
#
_symmetry.space_group_name_H-M   'P 1'
#
loop_
_entity.id
_entity.type
_entity.pdbx_description
1 polymer ?
#
loop_
_entity_poly.entity_id
_entity_poly.type
_entity_poly.pdbx_seq_one_letter_code
_entity_poly.pdbx_strand_id
1 'polypeptide(L)'
;MSAATALFYHSLAVLHAPAYRTANAGALRQDWPRIPLPATRAALLASAELGQQVAALLDSERPVAGVSSGELRSELRPIAILSVVGGGQINPDAGDLDLTVGWGYAGRGGITMPAKGRVVERAVSDAEHCPELGLNPGGATLDIYLNDKVYWRNVPPVVWAYTIGGYQVLKKWLSYRERTLLGRGLSVAEAREVQAIARRIAALLLMGAQLDTNYQAVAAETYPQ
;
A
#
# COMPACT_ATOMS: atom_id res chain seq x y z
N MET A 1 -13.17 -11.74 21.35
CA MET A 1 -13.00 -12.32 19.99
C MET A 1 -13.42 -13.78 20.03
N SER A 2 -14.27 -14.25 19.11
CA SER A 2 -14.62 -15.68 19.01
C SER A 2 -13.43 -16.50 18.48
N ALA A 3 -13.46 -17.83 18.65
CA ALA A 3 -12.42 -18.71 18.11
C ALA A 3 -12.31 -18.60 16.57
N ALA A 4 -13.44 -18.60 15.86
CA ALA A 4 -13.47 -18.46 14.40
C ALA A 4 -12.88 -17.12 13.94
N THR A 5 -13.23 -16.02 14.62
CA THR A 5 -12.67 -14.69 14.32
C THR A 5 -11.17 -14.64 14.59
N ALA A 6 -10.70 -15.27 15.67
CA ALA A 6 -9.27 -15.33 15.97
C ALA A 6 -8.48 -16.11 14.91
N LEU A 7 -9.01 -17.27 14.48
CA LEU A 7 -8.40 -18.07 13.42
C LEU A 7 -8.33 -17.33 12.07
N PHE A 8 -9.38 -16.59 11.71
CA PHE A 8 -9.41 -15.78 10.49
C PHE A 8 -8.30 -14.73 10.50
N TYR A 9 -8.22 -13.91 11.55
CA TYR A 9 -7.20 -12.87 11.62
C TYR A 9 -5.79 -13.43 11.80
N HIS A 10 -5.61 -14.50 12.58
CA HIS A 10 -4.33 -15.21 12.65
C HIS A 10 -3.84 -15.65 11.27
N SER A 11 -4.74 -16.20 10.44
CA SER A 11 -4.41 -16.58 9.05
C SER A 11 -3.93 -15.39 8.23
N LEU A 12 -4.59 -14.22 8.35
CA LEU A 12 -4.14 -12.99 7.69
C LEU A 12 -2.74 -12.56 8.16
N ALA A 13 -2.48 -12.61 9.48
CA ALA A 13 -1.16 -12.25 10.02
C ALA A 13 -0.05 -13.13 9.43
N VAL A 14 -0.25 -14.44 9.40
CA VAL A 14 0.74 -15.40 8.86
C VAL A 14 0.94 -15.20 7.36
N LEU A 15 -0.14 -15.09 6.58
CA LEU A 15 -0.06 -14.92 5.12
C LEU A 15 0.63 -13.60 4.72
N HIS A 16 0.54 -12.58 5.56
CA HIS A 16 1.18 -11.30 5.35
C HIS A 16 2.62 -11.20 5.89
N ALA A 17 3.13 -12.20 6.61
CA ALA A 17 4.53 -12.27 7.02
C ALA A 17 5.47 -12.54 5.82
N PRO A 18 6.42 -11.64 5.49
CA PRO A 18 7.43 -11.88 4.44
C PRO A 18 8.20 -13.20 4.58
N ALA A 19 8.61 -13.58 5.79
CA ALA A 19 9.32 -14.82 6.08
C ALA A 19 8.45 -16.05 5.76
N TYR A 20 7.16 -16.03 6.08
CA TYR A 20 6.24 -17.12 5.71
C TYR A 20 6.15 -17.28 4.20
N ARG A 21 5.94 -16.17 3.47
CA ARG A 21 5.84 -16.20 2.01
C ARG A 21 7.13 -16.70 1.35
N THR A 22 8.28 -16.31 1.90
CA THR A 22 9.59 -16.73 1.39
C THR A 22 9.82 -18.21 1.64
N ALA A 23 9.62 -18.67 2.87
CA ALA A 23 9.80 -20.07 3.25
C ALA A 23 8.86 -21.03 2.49
N ASN A 24 7.66 -20.55 2.11
CA ASN A 24 6.62 -21.36 1.48
C ASN A 24 6.38 -21.01 -0.01
N ALA A 25 7.27 -20.25 -0.65
CA ALA A 25 7.06 -19.71 -2.01
C ALA A 25 6.81 -20.77 -3.09
N GLY A 26 7.37 -21.97 -2.94
CA GLY A 26 7.11 -23.11 -3.83
C GLY A 26 5.69 -23.65 -3.65
N ALA A 27 5.31 -23.96 -2.42
CA ALA A 27 4.00 -24.52 -2.08
C ALA A 27 2.85 -23.54 -2.41
N LEU A 28 3.01 -22.26 -2.08
CA LEU A 28 1.99 -21.22 -2.34
C LEU A 28 1.68 -21.03 -3.83
N ARG A 29 2.55 -21.47 -4.74
CA ARG A 29 2.31 -21.45 -6.19
C ARG A 29 1.54 -22.66 -6.70
N GLN A 30 1.48 -23.74 -5.93
CA GLN A 30 0.98 -25.05 -6.38
C GLN A 30 -0.28 -25.49 -5.64
N ASP A 31 -0.44 -25.14 -4.36
CA ASP A 31 -1.53 -25.62 -3.51
C ASP A 31 -1.92 -24.57 -2.44
N TRP A 32 -2.97 -24.86 -1.68
CA TRP A 32 -3.49 -24.01 -0.61
C TRP A 32 -2.44 -23.74 0.48
N PRO A 33 -2.40 -22.51 1.05
CA PRO A 33 -1.52 -22.20 2.17
C PRO A 33 -1.74 -23.13 3.37
N ARG A 34 -0.66 -23.56 4.02
CA ARG A 34 -0.70 -24.28 5.29
C ARG A 34 -0.33 -23.31 6.40
N ILE A 35 -1.29 -22.99 7.27
CA ILE A 35 -1.12 -22.02 8.35
C ILE A 35 -0.81 -22.76 9.65
N PRO A 36 0.37 -22.57 10.28
CA PRO A 36 0.69 -23.21 11.55
C PRO A 36 -0.22 -22.66 12.66
N LEU A 37 -0.82 -23.54 13.44
CA LEU A 37 -1.69 -23.14 14.55
C LEU A 37 -0.82 -22.88 15.80
N PRO A 38 -0.99 -21.76 16.52
CA PRO A 38 -0.22 -21.49 17.74
C PRO A 38 -0.56 -22.49 18.86
N ALA A 39 0.44 -22.94 19.61
CA ALA A 39 0.25 -23.91 20.71
C ALA A 39 -0.65 -23.41 21.87
N THR A 40 -0.79 -22.08 22.02
CA THR A 40 -1.57 -21.49 23.10
C THR A 40 -2.64 -20.52 22.60
N ARG A 41 -3.74 -20.41 23.34
CA ARG A 41 -4.79 -19.42 23.09
C ARG A 41 -4.26 -17.99 23.14
N ALA A 42 -3.31 -17.70 24.03
CA ALA A 42 -2.71 -16.39 24.15
C ALA A 42 -1.95 -16.00 22.87
N ALA A 43 -1.12 -16.91 22.35
CA ALA A 43 -0.40 -16.70 21.09
C ALA A 43 -1.36 -16.54 19.89
N LEU A 44 -2.45 -17.31 19.85
CA LEU A 44 -3.50 -17.15 18.84
C LEU A 44 -4.12 -15.75 18.87
N LEU A 45 -4.46 -15.24 20.05
CA LEU A 45 -5.07 -13.92 20.18
C LEU A 45 -4.09 -12.80 19.81
N ALA A 46 -2.83 -12.88 20.25
CA ALA A 46 -1.80 -11.91 19.88
C ALA A 46 -1.57 -11.88 18.36
N SER A 47 -1.52 -13.06 17.73
CA SER A 47 -1.41 -13.15 16.27
C SER A 47 -2.65 -12.59 15.55
N ALA A 48 -3.85 -12.85 16.09
CA ALA A 48 -5.09 -12.32 15.56
C ALA A 48 -5.16 -10.78 15.65
N GLU A 49 -4.60 -10.15 16.69
CA GLU A 49 -4.54 -8.69 16.78
C GLU A 49 -3.69 -8.08 15.65
N LEU A 50 -2.57 -8.70 15.27
CA LEU A 50 -1.81 -8.30 14.10
C LEU A 50 -2.62 -8.47 12.81
N GLY A 51 -3.36 -9.57 12.71
CA GLY A 51 -4.25 -9.84 11.59
C GLY A 51 -5.38 -8.83 11.43
N GLN A 52 -5.91 -8.31 12.54
CA GLN A 52 -6.90 -7.23 12.52
C GLN A 52 -6.32 -5.93 11.96
N GLN A 53 -5.08 -5.61 12.33
CA GLN A 53 -4.39 -4.44 11.77
C GLN A 53 -4.17 -4.60 10.26
N VAL A 54 -3.71 -5.79 9.81
CA VAL A 54 -3.60 -6.10 8.38
C VAL A 54 -4.96 -5.95 7.67
N ALA A 55 -6.02 -6.53 8.22
CA ALA A 55 -7.36 -6.43 7.64
C ALA A 55 -7.84 -4.98 7.53
N ALA A 56 -7.64 -4.17 8.58
CA ALA A 56 -8.00 -2.75 8.56
C ALA A 56 -7.22 -1.95 7.52
N LEU A 57 -5.96 -2.31 7.24
CA LEU A 57 -5.15 -1.67 6.20
C LEU A 57 -5.57 -2.05 4.78
N LEU A 58 -6.12 -3.26 4.59
CA LEU A 58 -6.62 -3.74 3.31
C LEU A 58 -8.06 -3.27 3.01
N ASP A 59 -8.80 -2.84 4.03
CA ASP A 59 -10.13 -2.26 3.89
C ASP A 59 -10.04 -0.79 3.42
N SER A 60 -10.32 -0.56 2.13
CA SER A 60 -10.32 0.78 1.55
C SER A 60 -11.53 1.61 1.98
N GLU A 61 -12.61 1.01 2.46
CA GLU A 61 -13.85 1.74 2.78
C GLU A 61 -13.83 2.36 4.17
N ARG A 62 -12.87 1.97 5.02
CA ARG A 62 -12.80 2.43 6.41
C ARG A 62 -11.54 3.23 6.70
N PRO A 63 -11.65 4.45 7.26
CA PRO A 63 -10.48 5.18 7.70
C PRO A 63 -9.75 4.43 8.81
N VAL A 64 -8.42 4.52 8.83
CA VAL A 64 -7.57 3.92 9.86
C VAL A 64 -6.83 5.03 10.59
N ALA A 65 -7.09 5.14 11.89
CA ALA A 65 -6.45 6.13 12.75
C ALA A 65 -4.92 5.99 12.68
N GLY A 66 -4.21 7.11 12.57
CA GLY A 66 -2.75 7.11 12.43
C GLY A 66 -2.23 6.80 11.03
N VAL A 67 -3.09 6.41 10.08
CA VAL A 67 -2.69 6.01 8.72
C VAL A 67 -3.41 6.83 7.65
N SER A 68 -4.73 6.88 7.70
CA SER A 68 -5.56 7.63 6.74
C SER A 68 -6.51 8.63 7.39
N SER A 69 -6.60 8.65 8.72
CA SER A 69 -7.39 9.62 9.48
C SER A 69 -6.74 9.96 10.84
N GLY A 70 -7.26 11.02 11.46
CA GLY A 70 -6.75 11.51 12.75
C GLY A 70 -5.33 12.06 12.65
N GLU A 71 -4.60 12.02 13.76
CA GLU A 71 -3.18 12.37 13.78
C GLU A 71 -2.37 11.26 13.12
N LEU A 72 -1.79 11.57 11.96
CA LEU A 72 -0.98 10.61 11.21
C LEU A 72 0.35 10.35 11.90
N ARG A 73 0.76 9.07 11.91
CA ARG A 73 2.11 8.65 12.28
C ARG A 73 3.15 9.44 11.49
N SER A 74 4.22 9.86 12.15
CA SER A 74 5.22 10.77 11.59
C SER A 74 5.85 10.25 10.31
N GLU A 75 6.15 8.95 10.26
CA GLU A 75 6.77 8.27 9.12
C GLU A 75 5.83 8.13 7.91
N LEU A 76 4.50 8.19 8.11
CA LEU A 76 3.51 8.11 7.04
C LEU A 76 3.06 9.47 6.52
N ARG A 77 3.19 10.52 7.34
CA ARG A 77 2.78 11.88 7.01
C ARG A 77 3.37 12.37 5.69
N PRO A 78 4.68 12.22 5.39
CA PRO A 78 5.26 12.74 4.15
C PRO A 78 4.96 11.89 2.91
N ILE A 79 4.26 10.76 3.02
CA ILE A 79 4.02 9.86 1.89
C ILE A 79 2.90 10.39 0.98
N ALA A 80 3.18 10.41 -0.32
CA ALA A 80 2.24 10.79 -1.39
C ALA A 80 1.57 12.16 -1.15
N ILE A 81 2.35 13.19 -0.79
CA ILE A 81 1.82 14.55 -0.60
C ILE A 81 1.52 15.18 -1.97
N LEU A 82 0.25 15.50 -2.20
CA LEU A 82 -0.15 16.21 -3.41
C LEU A 82 0.51 17.60 -3.45
N SER A 83 1.30 17.84 -4.48
CA SER A 83 2.24 18.96 -4.59
C SER A 83 2.16 19.60 -5.97
N VAL A 84 2.55 20.88 -6.06
CA VAL A 84 2.60 21.67 -7.30
C VAL A 84 4.05 21.96 -7.66
N VAL A 85 4.41 21.83 -8.94
CA VAL A 85 5.73 22.23 -9.46
C VAL A 85 5.95 23.71 -9.18
N GLY A 86 7.05 24.05 -8.50
CA GLY A 86 7.36 25.43 -8.09
C GLY A 86 6.55 25.94 -6.90
N GLY A 87 5.69 25.11 -6.28
CA GLY A 87 4.82 25.50 -5.17
C GLY A 87 3.50 26.14 -5.62
N GLY A 88 2.72 26.64 -4.65
CA GLY A 88 1.41 27.24 -4.90
C GLY A 88 0.24 26.36 -4.48
N GLN A 89 -0.97 26.77 -4.87
CA GLN A 89 -2.22 26.09 -4.54
C GLN A 89 -2.75 25.28 -5.72
N ILE A 90 -3.42 24.18 -5.41
CA ILE A 90 -4.11 23.34 -6.38
C ILE A 90 -5.51 23.90 -6.58
N ASN A 91 -5.87 24.19 -7.83
CA ASN A 91 -7.20 24.61 -8.23
C ASN A 91 -7.86 23.52 -9.09
N PRO A 92 -8.75 22.68 -8.51
CA PRO A 92 -9.44 21.63 -9.26
C PRO A 92 -10.25 22.15 -10.45
N ASP A 93 -10.83 23.36 -10.36
CA ASP A 93 -11.64 23.96 -11.42
C ASP A 93 -10.79 24.40 -12.62
N ALA A 94 -9.47 24.57 -12.42
CA ALA A 94 -8.51 24.83 -13.49
C ALA A 94 -7.99 23.55 -14.16
N GLY A 95 -8.49 22.36 -13.79
CA GLY A 95 -8.01 21.08 -14.32
C GLY A 95 -6.72 20.58 -13.65
N ASP A 96 -6.31 21.16 -12.52
CA ASP A 96 -5.07 20.76 -11.83
C ASP A 96 -5.07 19.30 -11.36
N LEU A 97 -6.25 18.68 -11.23
CA LEU A 97 -6.43 17.26 -10.86
C LEU A 97 -6.71 16.35 -12.07
N ASP A 98 -6.52 16.85 -13.29
CA ASP A 98 -6.61 16.03 -14.49
C ASP A 98 -5.40 15.10 -14.56
N LEU A 99 -5.66 13.80 -14.78
CA LEU A 99 -4.62 12.87 -15.21
C LEU A 99 -4.49 13.02 -16.72
N THR A 100 -3.29 13.39 -17.17
CA THR A 100 -2.98 13.66 -18.58
C THR A 100 -1.61 13.15 -19.02
N VAL A 101 -0.92 12.36 -18.16
CA VAL A 101 0.45 11.86 -18.42
C VAL A 101 0.49 10.41 -18.90
N GLY A 102 -0.65 9.86 -19.32
CA GLY A 102 -0.72 8.55 -19.98
C GLY A 102 -0.61 7.39 -19.00
N TRP A 103 -1.41 7.39 -17.93
CA TRP A 103 -1.56 6.24 -17.03
C TRP A 103 -2.35 5.08 -17.65
N GLY A 104 -3.24 5.38 -18.59
CA GLY A 104 -3.99 4.38 -19.35
C GLY A 104 -4.66 4.95 -20.59
N TYR A 105 -5.16 4.08 -21.46
CA TYR A 105 -5.85 4.46 -22.69
C TYR A 105 -6.92 3.42 -23.06
N ALA A 106 -7.83 3.81 -23.96
CA ALA A 106 -8.87 2.92 -24.44
C ALA A 106 -8.28 1.93 -25.45
N GLY A 107 -8.32 0.64 -25.12
CA GLY A 107 -8.00 -0.47 -26.01
C GLY A 107 -9.19 -0.91 -26.86
N ARG A 108 -9.01 -2.00 -27.60
CA ARG A 108 -10.09 -2.60 -28.39
C ARG A 108 -11.26 -3.00 -27.49
N GLY A 109 -12.49 -2.75 -27.96
CA GLY A 109 -13.71 -3.11 -27.24
C GLY A 109 -13.95 -2.32 -25.95
N GLY A 110 -13.32 -1.14 -25.78
CA GLY A 110 -13.49 -0.31 -24.58
C GLY A 110 -12.71 -0.79 -23.36
N ILE A 111 -11.85 -1.80 -23.52
CA ILE A 111 -10.99 -2.30 -22.43
C ILE A 111 -9.92 -1.25 -22.11
N THR A 112 -9.84 -0.80 -20.86
CA THR A 112 -8.76 0.08 -20.41
C THR A 112 -7.42 -0.67 -20.36
N MET A 113 -6.43 -0.13 -21.08
CA MET A 113 -5.06 -0.64 -21.08
C MET A 113 -4.17 0.25 -20.20
N PRO A 114 -3.43 -0.31 -19.24
CA PRO A 114 -2.47 0.46 -18.46
C PRO A 114 -1.28 0.88 -19.31
N ALA A 115 -0.77 2.09 -19.06
CA ALA A 115 0.40 2.65 -19.74
C ALA A 115 1.49 3.05 -18.73
N LYS A 116 2.54 3.73 -19.19
CA LYS A 116 3.72 4.02 -18.36
C LYS A 116 3.43 5.09 -17.30
N GLY A 117 2.61 6.10 -17.63
CA GLY A 117 2.48 7.32 -16.86
C GLY A 117 3.79 8.12 -16.78
N ARG A 118 3.83 9.09 -15.88
CA ARG A 118 5.04 9.84 -15.54
C ARG A 118 5.40 9.63 -14.06
N VAL A 119 6.49 8.90 -13.86
CA VAL A 119 7.16 8.69 -12.58
C VAL A 119 8.52 9.36 -12.66
N VAL A 120 8.83 10.22 -11.70
CA VAL A 120 10.14 10.87 -11.58
C VAL A 120 10.81 10.37 -10.32
N GLU A 121 12.01 9.82 -10.46
CA GLU A 121 12.85 9.47 -9.34
C GLU A 121 13.68 10.70 -8.92
N ARG A 122 13.80 10.94 -7.61
CA ARG A 122 14.62 12.01 -7.05
C ARG A 122 15.21 11.61 -5.70
N ALA A 123 16.21 12.37 -5.24
CA ALA A 123 16.78 12.19 -3.92
C ALA A 123 15.74 12.37 -2.79
N VAL A 124 15.86 11.54 -1.75
CA VAL A 124 15.11 11.65 -0.49
C VAL A 124 15.57 12.89 0.27
N SER A 125 14.65 13.67 0.83
CA SER A 125 14.99 14.76 1.76
C SER A 125 15.02 14.29 3.22
N ASP A 126 15.65 15.06 4.11
CA ASP A 126 15.73 14.71 5.54
C ASP A 126 14.34 14.51 6.19
N ALA A 127 13.34 15.29 5.75
CA ALA A 127 11.96 15.19 6.23
C ALA A 127 11.21 13.94 5.71
N GLU A 128 11.78 13.21 4.76
CA GLU A 128 11.21 12.02 4.12
C GLU A 128 11.90 10.74 4.60
N HIS A 129 12.79 10.82 5.59
CA HIS A 129 13.58 9.67 6.06
C HIS A 129 12.71 8.58 6.72
N CYS A 130 12.82 7.35 6.20
CA CYS A 130 12.23 6.14 6.75
C CYS A 130 13.01 4.91 6.23
N PRO A 131 14.02 4.44 6.97
CA PRO A 131 14.89 3.32 6.55
C PRO A 131 14.12 2.05 6.19
N GLU A 132 13.07 1.73 6.94
CA GLU A 132 12.25 0.53 6.78
C GLU A 132 11.47 0.53 5.46
N LEU A 133 11.27 1.70 4.86
CA LEU A 133 10.69 1.86 3.52
C LEU A 133 11.76 2.13 2.44
N GLY A 134 13.04 2.03 2.78
CA GLY A 134 14.17 2.29 1.88
C GLY A 134 14.46 3.78 1.64
N LEU A 135 13.84 4.68 2.41
CA LEU A 135 14.02 6.13 2.29
C LEU A 135 15.21 6.58 3.13
N ASN A 136 16.42 6.34 2.64
CA ASN A 136 17.67 6.69 3.33
C ASN A 136 18.30 7.97 2.76
N PRO A 137 19.12 8.70 3.55
CA PRO A 137 19.94 9.79 3.02
C PRO A 137 20.81 9.30 1.85
N GLY A 138 20.83 10.06 0.75
CA GLY A 138 21.50 9.66 -0.50
C GLY A 138 20.76 8.60 -1.32
N GLY A 139 19.63 8.07 -0.82
CA GLY A 139 18.72 7.21 -1.57
C GLY A 139 17.71 7.99 -2.41
N ALA A 140 16.75 7.25 -2.99
CA ALA A 140 15.77 7.80 -3.90
C ALA A 140 14.31 7.54 -3.47
N THR A 141 13.43 8.46 -3.85
CA THR A 141 11.97 8.36 -3.74
C THR A 141 11.33 8.73 -5.07
N LEU A 142 10.03 8.41 -5.23
CA LEU A 142 9.30 8.62 -6.47
C LEU A 142 8.27 9.74 -6.34
N ASP A 143 8.23 10.62 -7.32
CA ASP A 143 7.17 11.59 -7.51
C ASP A 143 6.27 11.11 -8.68
N ILE A 144 4.97 10.95 -8.40
CA ILE A 144 3.99 10.36 -9.32
C ILE A 144 3.13 11.47 -9.90
N TYR A 145 3.30 11.79 -11.17
CA TYR A 145 2.66 12.95 -11.80
C TYR A 145 1.23 12.65 -12.24
N LEU A 146 0.34 13.62 -12.05
CA LEU A 146 -1.00 13.64 -12.64
C LEU A 146 -0.95 14.29 -14.03
N ASN A 147 -0.31 15.46 -14.09
CA ASN A 147 -0.11 16.32 -15.25
C ASN A 147 1.24 17.07 -15.10
N ASP A 148 1.58 18.02 -15.98
CA ASP A 148 2.86 18.74 -15.90
C ASP A 148 3.02 19.65 -14.67
N LYS A 149 1.93 19.90 -13.94
CA LYS A 149 1.86 20.83 -12.81
C LYS A 149 1.74 20.13 -11.46
N VAL A 150 0.93 19.08 -11.35
CA VAL A 150 0.56 18.44 -10.09
C VAL A 150 1.05 16.99 -10.02
N TYR A 151 1.59 16.62 -8.87
CA TYR A 151 2.12 15.28 -8.60
C TYR A 151 1.93 14.88 -7.14
N TRP A 152 1.89 13.58 -6.86
CA TRP A 152 2.08 13.06 -5.51
C TRP A 152 3.57 12.92 -5.23
N ARG A 153 4.05 13.71 -4.27
CA ARG A 153 5.43 13.73 -3.83
C ARG A 153 5.73 12.58 -2.86
N ASN A 154 6.93 12.02 -2.95
CA ASN A 154 7.47 11.06 -1.98
C ASN A 154 6.64 9.77 -1.83
N VAL A 155 6.58 9.00 -2.90
CA VAL A 155 6.09 7.62 -2.89
C VAL A 155 7.30 6.69 -2.84
N PRO A 156 7.51 5.94 -1.74
CA PRO A 156 8.65 5.03 -1.64
C PRO A 156 8.65 3.99 -2.77
N PRO A 157 9.80 3.61 -3.35
CA PRO A 157 9.85 2.63 -4.44
C PRO A 157 9.16 1.30 -4.08
N VAL A 158 9.30 0.83 -2.83
CA VAL A 158 8.64 -0.38 -2.33
C VAL A 158 7.11 -0.23 -2.21
N VAL A 159 6.62 0.97 -1.91
CA VAL A 159 5.18 1.29 -1.89
C VAL A 159 4.63 1.33 -3.30
N TRP A 160 5.36 1.97 -4.23
CA TRP A 160 4.99 2.00 -5.64
C TRP A 160 4.94 0.58 -6.21
N ALA A 161 5.96 -0.24 -5.96
CA ALA A 161 6.08 -1.60 -6.49
C ALA A 161 5.11 -2.62 -5.87
N TYR A 162 4.35 -2.24 -4.84
CA TYR A 162 3.47 -3.16 -4.13
C TYR A 162 2.36 -3.71 -5.03
N THR A 163 2.18 -5.04 -5.00
CA THR A 163 1.20 -5.74 -5.83
C THR A 163 0.20 -6.56 -5.03
N ILE A 164 -1.05 -6.60 -5.48
CA ILE A 164 -2.07 -7.56 -5.04
C ILE A 164 -2.62 -8.26 -6.29
N GLY A 165 -2.65 -9.60 -6.28
CA GLY A 165 -3.15 -10.39 -7.42
C GLY A 165 -2.35 -10.17 -8.72
N GLY A 166 -1.06 -9.84 -8.62
CA GLY A 166 -0.19 -9.53 -9.76
C GLY A 166 -0.31 -8.10 -10.31
N TYR A 167 -1.21 -7.29 -9.77
CA TYR A 167 -1.37 -5.89 -10.20
C TYR A 167 -0.68 -4.93 -9.24
N GLN A 168 0.11 -4.01 -9.78
CA GLN A 168 0.65 -2.87 -9.05
C GLN A 168 -0.49 -1.92 -8.64
N VAL A 169 -0.76 -1.81 -7.34
CA VAL A 169 -2.02 -1.24 -6.80
C VAL A 169 -2.24 0.20 -7.27
N LEU A 170 -1.27 1.09 -7.00
CA LEU A 170 -1.37 2.51 -7.33
C LEU A 170 -1.45 2.73 -8.85
N LYS A 171 -0.56 2.11 -9.62
CA LYS A 171 -0.56 2.23 -11.09
C LYS A 171 -1.86 1.75 -11.71
N LYS A 172 -2.39 0.62 -11.25
CA LYS A 172 -3.66 0.08 -11.73
C LYS A 172 -4.81 1.03 -11.42
N TRP A 173 -4.86 1.61 -10.22
CA TRP A 173 -5.87 2.61 -9.85
C TRP A 173 -5.85 3.84 -10.76
N LEU A 174 -4.65 4.36 -11.09
CA LEU A 174 -4.46 5.50 -11.98
C LEU A 174 -4.85 5.19 -13.44
N SER A 175 -4.63 3.95 -13.90
CA SER A 175 -4.86 3.58 -15.31
C SER A 175 -6.30 3.75 -15.80
N TYR A 176 -7.28 3.70 -14.91
CA TYR A 176 -8.70 3.91 -15.23
C TYR A 176 -9.15 5.37 -15.16
N ARG A 177 -8.25 6.28 -14.75
CA ARG A 177 -8.61 7.64 -14.35
C ARG A 177 -7.93 8.73 -15.16
N GLU A 178 -7.28 8.36 -16.27
CA GLU A 178 -6.91 9.34 -17.29
C GLU A 178 -8.13 10.15 -17.72
N ARG A 179 -7.97 11.46 -17.90
CA ARG A 179 -9.10 12.36 -18.20
C ARG A 179 -9.88 11.91 -19.43
N THR A 180 -9.17 11.40 -20.44
CA THR A 180 -9.77 10.88 -21.68
C THR A 180 -10.59 9.60 -21.50
N LEU A 181 -10.35 8.85 -20.42
CA LEU A 181 -11.11 7.66 -20.04
C LEU A 181 -12.23 7.99 -19.04
N LEU A 182 -11.93 8.82 -18.05
CA LEU A 182 -12.85 9.17 -16.96
C LEU A 182 -13.87 10.26 -17.36
N GLY A 183 -13.55 11.05 -18.39
CA GLY A 183 -14.35 12.19 -18.85
C GLY A 183 -14.23 13.45 -17.98
N ARG A 184 -13.42 13.41 -16.91
CA ARG A 184 -13.19 14.50 -15.96
C ARG A 184 -11.83 14.32 -15.26
N GLY A 185 -11.39 15.34 -14.53
CA GLY A 185 -10.31 15.21 -13.55
C GLY A 185 -10.75 14.47 -12.29
N LEU A 186 -9.78 14.17 -11.42
CA LEU A 186 -10.10 13.64 -10.10
C LEU A 186 -10.85 14.67 -9.27
N SER A 187 -11.77 14.19 -8.44
CA SER A 187 -12.23 14.95 -7.29
C SER A 187 -11.12 15.07 -6.24
N VAL A 188 -11.24 16.05 -5.35
CA VAL A 188 -10.32 16.20 -4.21
C VAL A 188 -10.31 14.94 -3.33
N ALA A 189 -11.46 14.28 -3.17
CA ALA A 189 -11.57 13.04 -2.41
C ALA A 189 -10.78 11.91 -3.07
N GLU A 190 -10.88 11.73 -4.40
CA GLU A 190 -10.11 10.73 -5.14
C GLU A 190 -8.60 11.03 -5.10
N ALA A 191 -8.19 12.31 -5.17
CA ALA A 191 -6.78 12.67 -5.04
C ALA A 191 -6.21 12.36 -3.65
N ARG A 192 -7.03 12.51 -2.60
CA ARG A 192 -6.71 12.09 -1.22
C ARG A 192 -6.74 10.58 -1.05
N GLU A 193 -7.58 9.87 -1.79
CA GLU A 193 -7.66 8.40 -1.74
C GLU A 193 -6.34 7.76 -2.19
N VAL A 194 -5.70 8.27 -3.25
CA VAL A 194 -4.36 7.79 -3.68
C VAL A 194 -3.34 7.93 -2.54
N GLN A 195 -3.39 9.05 -1.82
CA GLN A 195 -2.53 9.27 -0.65
C GLN A 195 -2.84 8.28 0.47
N ALA A 196 -4.13 8.02 0.75
CA ALA A 196 -4.54 7.03 1.73
C ALA A 196 -4.09 5.61 1.36
N ILE A 197 -4.23 5.19 0.10
CA ILE A 197 -3.76 3.90 -0.42
C ILE A 197 -2.23 3.78 -0.24
N ALA A 198 -1.46 4.80 -0.62
CA ALA A 198 0.00 4.78 -0.46
C ALA A 198 0.41 4.64 1.01
N ARG A 199 -0.23 5.36 1.92
CA ARG A 199 0.02 5.26 3.37
C ARG A 199 -0.39 3.92 3.96
N ARG A 200 -1.47 3.30 3.47
CA ARG A 200 -1.89 1.95 3.86
C ARG A 200 -0.88 0.90 3.47
N ILE A 201 -0.39 0.96 2.23
CA ILE A 201 0.66 0.07 1.74
C ILE A 201 1.93 0.25 2.58
N ALA A 202 2.35 1.50 2.80
CA ALA A 202 3.50 1.81 3.66
C ALA A 202 3.33 1.24 5.08
N ALA A 203 2.17 1.47 5.70
CA ALA A 203 1.83 0.92 7.01
C ALA A 203 1.92 -0.61 7.04
N LEU A 204 1.43 -1.28 6.00
CA LEU A 204 1.46 -2.74 5.89
C LEU A 204 2.88 -3.27 5.71
N LEU A 205 3.72 -2.58 4.93
CA LEU A 205 5.14 -2.92 4.78
C LEU A 205 5.90 -2.76 6.10
N LEU A 206 5.62 -1.70 6.86
CA LEU A 206 6.22 -1.45 8.18
C LEU A 206 5.86 -2.52 9.22
N MET A 207 4.74 -3.24 9.05
CA MET A 207 4.39 -4.37 9.91
C MET A 207 5.26 -5.61 9.67
N GLY A 208 6.05 -5.66 8.59
CA GLY A 208 6.76 -6.86 8.13
C GLY A 208 7.57 -7.56 9.22
N ALA A 209 8.42 -6.83 9.96
CA ALA A 209 9.25 -7.40 11.02
C ALA A 209 8.43 -8.00 12.18
N GLN A 210 7.33 -7.33 12.55
CA GLN A 210 6.43 -7.82 13.61
C GLN A 210 5.66 -9.07 13.16
N LEU A 211 5.20 -9.10 11.90
CA LEU A 211 4.53 -10.26 11.32
C LEU A 211 5.49 -11.46 11.20
N ASP A 212 6.74 -11.22 10.82
CA ASP A 212 7.79 -12.25 10.76
C ASP A 212 8.11 -12.81 12.14
N THR A 213 8.28 -11.96 13.14
CA THR A 213 8.50 -12.37 14.54
C THR A 213 7.35 -13.25 15.03
N ASN A 214 6.11 -12.83 14.76
CA ASN A 214 4.92 -13.62 15.08
C ASN A 214 4.92 -14.98 14.37
N TYR A 215 5.18 -15.01 13.06
CA TYR A 215 5.22 -16.27 12.30
C TYR A 215 6.29 -17.22 12.84
N GLN A 216 7.51 -16.74 13.09
CA GLN A 216 8.62 -17.55 13.58
C GLN A 216 8.31 -18.14 14.96
N ALA A 217 7.73 -17.37 15.87
CA ALA A 217 7.31 -17.85 17.18
C ALA A 217 6.25 -18.97 17.07
N VAL A 218 5.23 -18.78 16.21
CA VAL A 218 4.19 -19.79 15.98
C VAL A 218 4.75 -21.05 15.32
N ALA A 219 5.68 -20.90 14.38
CA ALA A 219 6.33 -22.04 13.71
C ALA A 219 7.21 -22.85 14.65
N ALA A 220 7.86 -22.21 15.65
CA ALA A 220 8.65 -22.90 16.66
C ALA A 220 7.79 -23.66 17.67
N GLU A 221 6.62 -23.13 18.01
CA GLU A 221 5.68 -23.71 18.98
C GLU A 221 4.30 -23.95 18.35
N THR A 222 4.27 -24.79 17.32
CA THR A 222 3.01 -25.17 16.66
C THR A 222 2.23 -26.16 17.50
N TYR A 223 0.91 -25.99 17.57
CA TYR A 223 0.00 -26.92 18.26
C TYR A 223 0.19 -28.34 17.67
N PRO A 224 0.46 -29.36 18.51
CA PRO A 224 0.66 -30.72 18.04
C PRO A 224 -0.62 -31.23 17.37
N GLN A 225 -0.49 -31.77 16.15
CA GLN A 225 -1.59 -32.38 15.40
C GLN A 225 -1.93 -33.76 15.95
#